data_AF-A0A353NC77-F1
#
_entry.id   AF-A0A353NC77-F1
#
_cell.length_a   1.000
_cell.length_b   1.000
_cell.length_c   1.000
_cell.angle_alpha   90.00
_cell.angle_beta   90.00
_cell.angle_gamma   90.00
#
_symmetry.space_group_name_H-M   'P 1'
#
loop_
_entity.id
_entity.type
_entity.pdbx_description
1 polymer ?
#
loop_
_entity_poly.entity_id
_entity_poly.type
_entity_poly.pdbx_seq_one_letter_code
_entity_poly.pdbx_strand_id
1 'polypeptide(L)' 'MRSIRVEGNPDRTIAASIGLDSESILKMYDLLAIARLEDRFVIPTASHPDKSPLHAIQGCTGFPECR' A
#
# COMPACT_ATOMS: atom_id res chain seq x y z
N MET A 1 -17.36 -9.81 -7.08
CA MET A 1 -16.52 -10.70 -7.91
C MET A 1 -17.20 -11.99 -8.36
N ARG A 2 -18.12 -12.59 -7.59
CA ARG A 2 -18.82 -13.83 -7.99
C ARG A 2 -19.59 -13.68 -9.31
N SER A 3 -20.40 -12.63 -9.46
CA SER A 3 -21.18 -12.38 -10.68
C SER A 3 -20.31 -12.32 -11.94
N ILE A 4 -19.10 -11.78 -11.82
CA ILE A 4 -18.11 -11.73 -12.90
C ILE A 4 -17.46 -13.11 -13.17
N ARG A 5 -17.00 -13.82 -12.13
CA ARG A 5 -16.16 -15.02 -12.28
C ARG A 5 -16.92 -16.34 -12.39
N VAL A 6 -18.11 -16.39 -11.81
CA VAL A 6 -18.94 -17.60 -11.74
C VAL A 6 -20.10 -17.51 -12.72
N GLU A 7 -20.83 -16.39 -12.68
CA GLU A 7 -22.06 -16.21 -13.47
C GLU A 7 -21.79 -15.59 -14.85
N GLY A 8 -20.60 -15.03 -15.09
CA GLY A 8 -20.22 -14.41 -16.36
C GLY A 8 -21.02 -13.13 -16.69
N ASN A 9 -21.81 -12.61 -15.76
CA ASN A 9 -22.67 -11.45 -15.96
C ASN A 9 -22.40 -10.39 -14.88
N PRO A 10 -21.68 -9.30 -15.21
CA PRO A 10 -21.32 -8.27 -14.23
C PRO A 10 -22.55 -7.51 -13.70
N ASP A 11 -22.89 -7.74 -12.43
CA ASP A 11 -23.95 -7.00 -11.74
C ASP A 11 -23.43 -5.68 -11.15
N ARG A 12 -23.86 -4.56 -11.74
CA ARG A 12 -23.50 -3.20 -11.31
C ARG A 12 -24.38 -2.66 -10.16
N THR A 13 -25.53 -3.30 -9.89
CA THR A 13 -26.46 -2.83 -8.85
C THR A 13 -25.90 -3.00 -7.44
N ILE A 14 -25.03 -4.01 -7.25
CA ILE A 14 -24.36 -4.29 -5.98
C ILE A 14 -23.46 -3.12 -5.54
N ALA A 15 -22.76 -2.48 -6.48
CA ALA A 15 -21.94 -1.32 -6.15
C ALA A 15 -22.83 -0.12 -5.78
N ALA A 16 -23.86 0.12 -6.59
CA ALA A 16 -24.78 1.23 -6.39
C ALA A 16 -25.56 1.14 -5.07
N SER A 17 -25.91 -0.08 -4.62
CA SER A 17 -26.67 -0.29 -3.37
C SER A 17 -25.92 0.16 -2.11
N ILE A 18 -24.60 0.27 -2.19
CA ILE A 18 -23.73 0.76 -1.11
C ILE A 18 -23.10 2.13 -1.44
N GLY A 19 -23.59 2.81 -2.48
CA GLY A 19 -23.11 4.13 -2.88
C GLY A 19 -21.73 4.14 -3.53
N LEU A 20 -21.27 3.01 -4.07
CA LEU A 20 -20.01 2.91 -4.81
C LEU A 20 -20.26 2.72 -6.31
N ASP A 21 -19.28 3.08 -7.12
CA ASP A 21 -19.25 2.72 -8.54
C ASP A 21 -18.48 1.40 -8.76
N SER A 22 -18.60 0.84 -9.96
CA SER A 22 -17.97 -0.45 -10.30
C SER A 22 -16.44 -0.40 -10.30
N GLU A 23 -15.83 0.72 -10.65
CA GLU A 23 -14.36 0.90 -10.67
C GLU A 23 -13.80 0.88 -9.25
N SER A 24 -14.47 1.56 -8.31
CA SER A 24 -14.08 1.55 -6.90
C SER A 24 -14.05 0.14 -6.30
N ILE A 25 -15.06 -0.69 -6.58
CA ILE A 25 -15.08 -2.10 -6.11
C ILE A 25 -13.95 -2.92 -6.75
N LEU A 26 -13.64 -2.70 -8.02
CA LEU A 26 -12.53 -3.40 -8.68
C LEU A 26 -11.17 -2.99 -8.11
N LYS A 27 -10.97 -1.70 -7.83
CA LYS A 27 -9.78 -1.18 -7.13
C LYS A 27 -9.65 -1.76 -5.72
N MET A 28 -10.75 -1.81 -4.97
CA MET A 28 -10.76 -2.48 -3.67
C MET A 28 -10.38 -3.96 -3.78
N TYR A 29 -10.91 -4.66 -4.78
CA TYR A 29 -10.56 -6.05 -5.01
C TYR A 29 -9.06 -6.23 -5.29
N ASP A 30 -8.46 -5.34 -6.08
CA ASP A 30 -7.02 -5.35 -6.37
C ASP A 30 -6.20 -5.12 -5.10
N LEU A 31 -6.55 -4.13 -4.28
CA LEU A 31 -5.85 -3.81 -3.03
C LEU A 31 -6.01 -4.90 -1.95
N LEU A 32 -7.20 -5.48 -1.81
CA LEU A 32 -7.53 -6.35 -0.68
C LEU A 32 -7.34 -7.84 -0.96
N ALA A 33 -7.71 -8.29 -2.17
CA ALA A 33 -7.70 -9.71 -2.50
C ALA A 33 -6.46 -10.13 -3.31
N ILE A 34 -5.98 -9.27 -4.23
CA ILE A 34 -4.71 -9.52 -4.92
C ILE A 34 -3.55 -9.07 -4.04
N ALA A 35 -3.61 -7.84 -3.51
CA ALA A 35 -2.69 -7.30 -2.51
C ALA A 35 -1.20 -7.48 -2.90
N ARG A 36 -0.81 -6.90 -4.04
CA ARG A 36 0.59 -6.90 -4.52
C ARG A 36 1.50 -6.24 -3.49
N LEU A 37 2.78 -6.63 -3.47
CA LEU A 37 3.72 -6.19 -2.44
C LEU A 37 3.85 -4.66 -2.40
N GLU A 38 3.96 -4.04 -3.57
CA GLU A 38 4.06 -2.60 -3.77
C GLU A 38 2.82 -1.83 -3.30
N ASP A 39 1.64 -2.45 -3.37
CA ASP A 39 0.37 -1.83 -2.94
C ASP A 39 0.10 -2.04 -1.44
N ARG A 40 0.69 -3.08 -0.83
CA ARG A 40 0.56 -3.35 0.61
C ARG A 40 1.38 -2.40 1.47
N PHE A 41 2.57 -2.02 1.00
CA PHE A 41 3.54 -1.26 1.77
C PHE A 41 4.00 -0.01 1.03
N VAL A 42 3.21 1.06 1.15
CA VAL A 42 3.60 2.40 0.67
C VAL A 42 4.34 3.12 1.80
N ILE A 43 5.56 2.68 2.08
CA ILE A 43 6.40 3.23 3.16
C ILE A 43 7.49 4.12 2.53
N PRO A 44 7.39 5.46 2.65
CA PRO A 44 8.43 6.36 2.15
C PRO A 44 9.69 6.28 3.03
N THR A 45 10.84 6.61 2.44
CA THR A 45 12.09 6.76 3.19
C THR A 45 11.94 7.89 4.20
N ALA A 46 12.18 7.58 5.48
CA ALA A 46 12.20 8.60 6.52
C ALA A 46 13.35 9.59 6.30
N SER A 47 13.07 10.88 6.40
CA SER A 47 14.10 11.92 6.42
C SER A 47 14.60 12.14 7.84
N HIS A 48 15.92 12.31 7.99
CA HIS A 48 16.55 12.63 9.27
C HIS A 48 17.32 13.96 9.18
N PRO A 49 16.62 15.11 9.18
CA PRO A 49 17.25 16.41 8.99
C PRO A 49 18.18 16.82 10.14
N ASP A 50 17.87 16.41 11.38
CA ASP A 50 18.64 16.78 12.57
C ASP A 50 19.92 15.94 12.76
N LYS A 51 20.18 14.98 11.86
CA LYS A 51 21.32 14.07 11.91
C LYS A 51 22.43 14.56 10.98
N SER A 52 23.37 15.32 11.53
CA SER A 52 24.50 15.87 10.78
C SER A 52 25.87 15.37 11.30
N PRO A 53 26.78 14.90 10.43
CA PRO A 53 26.57 14.47 9.04
C PRO A 53 26.21 12.96 8.94
N LEU A 54 25.28 12.61 8.04
CA LEU A 54 24.78 11.23 7.86
C LEU A 54 25.89 10.21 7.60
N HIS A 55 26.96 10.60 6.89
CA HIS A 55 28.11 9.72 6.63
C HIS A 55 28.87 9.38 7.92
N ALA A 56 29.00 10.32 8.87
CA ALA A 56 29.64 10.05 10.15
C ALA A 56 28.79 9.10 10.99
N ILE A 57 27.46 9.30 10.97
CA ILE A 57 26.52 8.41 11.66
C ILE A 57 26.59 7.00 11.06
N GLN A 58 26.62 6.86 9.73
CA GLN A 58 26.80 5.57 9.08
C GLN A 58 28.10 4.89 9.51
N GLY A 59 29.21 5.62 9.55
CA GLY A 59 30.52 5.10 9.98
C GLY A 59 30.58 4.69 11.45
N CYS A 60 29.79 5.34 12.32
CA CYS A 60 29.79 5.12 13.77
C CYS A 60 28.57 4.34 14.29
N THR A 61 27.67 3.89 13.42
CA THR A 61 26.49 3.11 13.84
C THR A 61 26.92 1.79 14.47
N GLY A 62 26.50 1.55 15.71
CA GLY A 62 26.86 0.36 16.49
C GLY A 62 28.08 0.53 17.40
N PHE A 63 28.78 1.66 17.35
CA PHE A 63 29.88 1.99 18.27
C PHE A 63 29.43 3.03 19.29
N PRO A 64 29.12 2.63 20.55
CA PRO A 64 28.56 3.54 21.55
C PRO A 64 29.51 4.68 21.96
N GLU A 65 30.81 4.52 21.72
CA GLU A 65 31.85 5.50 22.04
C GLU A 65 32.01 6.60 20.97
N CYS A 66 31.42 6.43 19.78
CA CYS A 66 31.53 7.39 18.67
C CYS A 66 30.29 8.30 18.55
N ARG A 67 29.73 8.73 19.69
CA ARG A 67 28.53 9.59 19.74
C ARG A 67 28.85 11.02 20.12
#